data_AF-A0A971CUD0-F1
#
_entry.id   AF-A0A971CUD0-F1
#
_cell.length_a   1.000
_cell.length_b   1.000
_cell.length_c   1.000
_cell.angle_alpha   90.00
_cell.angle_beta   90.00
_cell.angle_gamma   90.00
#
_symmetry.space_group_name_H-M   'P 1'
#
loop_
_entity.id
_entity.type
_entity.pdbx_description
1 polymer ?
#
loop_
_entity_poly.entity_id
_entity_poly.type
_entity_poly.pdbx_seq_one_letter_code
_entity_poly.pdbx_strand_id
1 'polypeptide(L)'
;AVDQANVLSDLPRDPSATECQVIRVFAKALYHVTATRPVDPNWENRGRDVQQYELRVQRMDIRFDERLKTLYDDAMSRGLWKGTVAVHDRAEYWTEGVLAYFDAVGQGVCPNDAAAPIATREALKAYDPGLFELVETTMAYKGKVDWRRAP
;
A
#
# COMPACT_ATOMS: atom_id res chain seq x y z
N ALA A 1 6.38 -17.19 -22.90
CA ALA A 1 6.28 -16.47 -21.62
C ALA A 1 7.52 -15.59 -21.53
N VAL A 2 7.34 -14.27 -21.45
CA VAL A 2 8.48 -13.36 -21.22
C VAL A 2 8.81 -13.47 -19.75
N ASP A 3 10.05 -13.84 -19.44
CA ASP A 3 10.55 -13.91 -18.07
C ASP A 3 10.51 -12.50 -17.46
N GLN A 4 9.68 -12.29 -16.43
CA GLN A 4 9.60 -11.03 -15.68
C GLN A 4 10.77 -10.97 -14.69
N ALA A 5 12.00 -11.08 -15.21
CA ALA A 5 13.19 -10.89 -14.41
C ALA A 5 13.29 -9.43 -13.99
N ASN A 6 13.14 -9.19 -12.69
CA ASN A 6 13.25 -7.88 -12.09
C ASN A 6 14.73 -7.47 -12.00
N VAL A 7 15.10 -6.45 -12.77
CA VAL A 7 16.48 -5.95 -12.86
C VAL A 7 16.93 -5.15 -11.64
N LEU A 8 16.03 -4.89 -10.69
CA LEU A 8 16.30 -4.16 -9.45
C LEU A 8 16.44 -5.08 -8.23
N SER A 9 16.13 -6.38 -8.36
CA SER A 9 16.33 -7.36 -7.29
C SER A 9 17.65 -8.08 -7.49
N ASP A 10 18.58 -7.93 -6.53
CA ASP A 10 19.94 -8.47 -6.64
C ASP A 10 20.04 -10.00 -6.41
N LEU A 11 18.94 -10.75 -6.24
CA LEU A 11 19.00 -12.17 -5.85
C LEU A 11 17.95 -13.06 -6.55
N PRO A 12 18.37 -14.19 -7.17
CA PRO A 12 17.46 -15.22 -7.73
C PRO A 12 16.58 -15.96 -6.70
N ARG A 13 16.69 -15.61 -5.41
CA ARG A 13 16.00 -16.24 -4.28
C ARG A 13 15.20 -15.25 -3.43
N ASP A 14 15.09 -14.00 -3.86
CA ASP A 14 14.27 -13.03 -3.15
C ASP A 14 12.78 -13.38 -3.34
N PRO A 15 12.01 -13.65 -2.27
CA PRO A 15 10.57 -13.90 -2.37
C PRO A 15 9.80 -12.74 -3.03
N SER A 16 10.37 -11.54 -3.04
CA SER A 16 9.82 -10.33 -3.67
C SER A 16 10.30 -10.08 -5.09
N ALA A 17 11.13 -10.98 -5.65
CA ALA A 17 11.77 -10.77 -6.96
C ALA A 17 10.78 -10.52 -8.09
N THR A 18 9.59 -11.12 -8.06
CA THR A 18 8.60 -10.97 -9.13
C THR A 18 7.70 -9.75 -9.00
N GLU A 19 7.81 -9.02 -7.90
CA GLU A 19 6.97 -7.85 -7.63
C GLU A 19 7.45 -6.61 -8.39
N CYS A 20 6.54 -5.66 -8.61
CA CYS A 20 6.89 -4.37 -9.19
C CYS A 20 7.64 -3.50 -8.17
N GLN A 21 8.97 -3.49 -8.28
CA GLN A 21 9.83 -2.70 -7.37
C GLN A 21 9.57 -1.20 -7.42
N VAL A 22 9.12 -0.68 -8.57
CA VAL A 22 8.74 0.73 -8.69
C VAL A 22 7.60 1.07 -7.73
N ILE A 23 6.57 0.22 -7.67
CA ILE A 23 5.43 0.43 -6.77
C ILE A 23 5.85 0.20 -5.32
N ARG A 24 6.69 -0.82 -5.04
CA ARG A 24 7.24 -1.08 -3.70
C ARG A 24 8.00 0.13 -3.16
N VAL A 25 8.98 0.63 -3.92
CA VAL A 25 9.80 1.79 -3.53
C VAL A 25 8.93 3.04 -3.41
N PHE A 26 7.98 3.24 -4.32
CA PHE A 26 7.03 4.35 -4.23
C PHE A 26 6.20 4.30 -2.94
N ALA A 27 5.62 3.15 -2.60
CA ALA A 27 4.81 2.98 -1.39
C ALA A 27 5.63 3.25 -0.11
N LYS A 28 6.84 2.71 -0.03
CA LYS A 28 7.76 2.93 1.08
C LYS A 28 8.18 4.39 1.21
N ALA A 29 8.57 5.03 0.10
CA ALA A 29 8.96 6.43 0.09
C ALA A 29 7.80 7.33 0.51
N LEU A 30 6.60 7.06 0.00
CA LEU A 30 5.38 7.78 0.35
C LEU A 30 5.13 7.71 1.86
N TYR A 31 5.25 6.51 2.46
CA TYR A 31 5.17 6.34 3.92
C TYR A 31 6.26 7.13 4.66
N HIS A 32 7.54 6.85 4.40
CA HIS A 32 8.64 7.42 5.18
C HIS A 32 8.77 8.95 5.06
N VAL A 33 8.42 9.51 3.90
CA VAL A 33 8.57 10.95 3.64
C VAL A 33 7.38 11.76 4.15
N THR A 34 6.20 11.13 4.30
CA THR A 34 4.96 11.89 4.54
C THR A 34 4.14 11.43 5.75
N ALA A 35 4.13 10.14 6.10
CA ALA A 35 3.25 9.61 7.15
C ALA A 35 3.56 10.15 8.55
N THR A 36 4.78 10.62 8.82
CA THR A 36 5.19 11.12 10.14
C THR A 36 5.27 12.65 10.22
N ARG A 37 4.81 13.35 9.18
CA ARG A 37 4.78 14.82 9.19
C ARG A 37 3.86 15.32 10.30
N PRO A 38 4.21 16.43 10.98
CA PRO A 38 3.29 17.04 11.94
C PRO A 38 2.03 17.50 11.22
N VAL A 39 0.93 17.51 11.97
CA VAL A 39 -0.34 18.10 11.49
C VAL A 39 -0.09 19.57 11.19
N ASP A 40 -0.46 19.99 9.99
CA ASP A 40 -0.50 21.40 9.64
C ASP A 40 -1.90 21.95 9.98
N PRO A 41 -2.04 22.74 11.06
CA PRO A 41 -3.34 23.25 11.49
C PRO A 41 -3.94 24.24 10.48
N ASN A 42 -3.13 24.79 9.59
CA ASN A 42 -3.55 25.74 8.58
C ASN A 42 -3.81 25.07 7.22
N TRP A 43 -3.64 23.74 7.07
CA TRP A 43 -3.73 23.04 5.78
C TRP A 43 -5.01 23.38 4.99
N GLU A 44 -6.16 23.33 5.65
CA GLU A 44 -7.48 23.63 5.04
C GLU A 44 -7.78 25.14 4.98
N ASN A 45 -6.97 25.98 5.64
CA ASN A 45 -7.22 27.41 5.84
C ASN A 45 -6.16 28.31 5.17
N ARG A 46 -5.33 27.77 4.27
CA ARG A 46 -4.26 28.55 3.60
C ARG A 46 -4.76 29.60 2.60
N GLY A 47 -6.07 29.70 2.38
CA GLY A 47 -6.67 30.76 1.55
C GLY A 47 -6.12 30.77 0.11
N ARG A 48 -5.51 31.89 -0.30
CA ARG A 48 -4.95 32.07 -1.66
C ARG A 48 -3.60 31.40 -1.88
N ASP A 49 -2.99 30.85 -0.82
CA ASP A 49 -1.72 30.14 -0.91
C ASP A 49 -1.91 28.65 -1.23
N VAL A 50 -3.17 28.16 -1.27
CA VAL A 50 -3.49 26.80 -1.72
C VAL A 50 -3.29 26.71 -3.22
N GLN A 51 -2.40 25.82 -3.65
CA GLN A 51 -2.22 25.53 -5.07
C GLN A 51 -3.43 24.74 -5.60
N GLN A 52 -3.85 24.98 -6.85
CA GLN A 52 -5.06 24.36 -7.41
C GLN A 52 -5.04 22.81 -7.35
N TYR A 53 -3.85 22.20 -7.41
CA TYR A 53 -3.65 20.74 -7.32
C TYR A 53 -3.65 20.20 -5.89
N GLU A 54 -3.59 21.06 -4.87
CA GLU A 54 -3.75 20.68 -3.46
C GLU A 54 -5.22 20.66 -3.04
N LEU A 55 -6.11 21.26 -3.85
CA LEU A 55 -7.55 21.23 -3.62
C LEU A 55 -8.07 19.79 -3.70
N ARG A 56 -8.74 19.34 -2.63
CA ARG A 56 -9.36 18.00 -2.49
C ARG A 56 -8.37 16.84 -2.31
N VAL A 57 -7.12 17.11 -1.95
CA VAL A 57 -6.14 16.09 -1.55
C VAL A 57 -6.03 16.09 -0.03
N GLN A 58 -6.25 14.93 0.58
CA GLN A 58 -5.99 14.77 2.01
C GLN A 58 -4.47 14.70 2.23
N ARG A 59 -3.96 15.58 3.10
CA ARG A 59 -2.55 15.52 3.50
C ARG A 59 -2.29 14.22 4.26
N MET A 60 -1.27 13.48 3.83
CA MET A 60 -0.73 12.40 4.63
C MET A 60 0.20 12.98 5.70
N ASP A 61 -0.12 12.72 6.96
CA ASP A 61 0.56 13.22 8.16
C ASP A 61 0.43 12.19 9.30
N ILE A 62 0.87 12.54 10.52
CA ILE A 62 0.89 11.65 11.69
C ILE A 62 -0.46 10.94 11.96
N ARG A 63 -1.61 11.52 11.59
CA ARG A 63 -2.92 10.87 11.75
C ARG A 63 -3.08 9.67 10.82
N PHE A 64 -2.46 9.71 9.64
CA PHE A 64 -2.37 8.55 8.76
C PHE A 64 -1.51 7.45 9.41
N ASP A 65 -0.35 7.78 9.98
CA ASP A 65 0.50 6.80 10.67
C ASP A 65 -0.20 6.17 11.88
N GLU A 66 -0.96 6.95 12.65
CA GLU A 66 -1.79 6.46 13.76
C GLU A 66 -2.89 5.51 13.28
N ARG A 67 -3.58 5.83 12.19
CA ARG A 67 -4.58 4.95 11.58
C ARG A 67 -3.94 3.66 11.06
N LEU A 68 -2.81 3.76 10.37
CA LEU A 68 -2.06 2.60 9.87
C LEU A 68 -1.57 1.72 11.01
N LYS A 69 -1.05 2.31 12.09
CA LYS A 69 -0.63 1.58 13.29
C LYS A 69 -1.80 0.80 13.89
N THR A 70 -2.97 1.43 14.03
CA THR A 70 -4.16 0.78 14.58
C THR A 70 -4.58 -0.43 13.73
N LEU A 71 -4.57 -0.27 12.40
CA LEU A 71 -4.88 -1.36 11.48
C LEU A 71 -3.84 -2.48 11.52
N TYR A 72 -2.56 -2.13 11.58
CA TYR A 72 -1.47 -3.09 11.70
C TYR A 72 -1.61 -3.92 13.00
N ASP A 73 -1.83 -3.25 14.14
CA ASP A 73 -1.99 -3.94 15.42
C ASP A 73 -3.22 -4.88 15.41
N ASP A 74 -4.35 -4.46 14.82
CA ASP A 74 -5.53 -5.31 14.64
C ASP A 74 -5.22 -6.54 13.77
N ALA A 75 -4.60 -6.33 12.61
CA ALA A 75 -4.24 -7.39 11.68
C ALA A 75 -3.28 -8.41 12.34
N MET A 76 -2.26 -7.94 13.06
CA MET A 76 -1.33 -8.80 13.78
C MET A 76 -2.03 -9.57 14.91
N SER A 77 -2.96 -8.94 15.64
CA SER A 77 -3.74 -9.60 16.70
C SER A 77 -4.62 -10.74 16.17
N ARG A 78 -5.09 -10.60 14.93
CA ARG A 78 -5.89 -11.61 14.20
C ARG A 78 -5.03 -12.66 13.50
N GLY A 79 -3.71 -12.51 13.54
CA GLY A 79 -2.76 -13.43 12.91
C GLY A 79 -2.71 -13.32 11.38
N LEU A 80 -3.14 -12.18 10.82
CA LEU A 80 -3.05 -11.91 9.38
C LEU A 80 -1.58 -11.73 8.94
N TRP A 81 -1.37 -11.92 7.65
CA TRP A 81 -0.11 -11.77 6.92
C TRP A 81 1.00 -12.72 7.39
N LYS A 82 0.65 -13.81 8.08
CA LYS A 82 1.63 -14.64 8.77
C LYS A 82 2.62 -15.25 7.79
N GLY A 83 3.91 -15.03 8.01
CA GLY A 83 4.97 -15.57 7.15
C GLY A 83 5.28 -14.73 5.91
N THR A 84 4.66 -13.56 5.76
CA THR A 84 5.07 -12.54 4.78
C THR A 84 5.86 -11.42 5.46
N VAL A 85 6.46 -10.54 4.66
CA VAL A 85 7.22 -9.38 5.18
C VAL A 85 6.34 -8.36 5.90
N ALA A 86 5.02 -8.36 5.64
CA ALA A 86 4.08 -7.44 6.28
C ALA A 86 4.01 -7.60 7.80
N VAL A 87 4.45 -8.72 8.38
CA VAL A 87 4.46 -8.88 9.84
C VAL A 87 5.59 -8.12 10.52
N HIS A 88 6.63 -7.71 9.78
CA HIS A 88 7.84 -7.14 10.39
C HIS A 88 7.63 -5.72 10.90
N ASP A 89 6.93 -4.90 10.12
CA ASP A 89 6.56 -3.55 10.52
C ASP A 89 5.39 -3.01 9.69
N ARG A 90 4.84 -1.89 10.16
CA ARG A 90 3.72 -1.18 9.53
C ARG A 90 4.03 -0.61 8.14
N ALA A 91 5.30 -0.31 7.82
CA ALA A 91 5.69 0.20 6.51
C ALA A 91 5.68 -0.92 5.47
N GLU A 92 6.16 -2.12 5.81
CA GLU A 92 6.03 -3.32 4.98
C GLU A 92 4.56 -3.72 4.84
N TYR A 93 3.78 -3.71 5.92
CA TYR A 93 2.34 -3.94 5.88
C TYR A 93 1.59 -3.00 4.92
N TRP A 94 1.89 -1.69 5.00
CA TRP A 94 1.39 -0.71 4.03
C TRP A 94 1.81 -1.04 2.60
N THR A 95 3.07 -1.42 2.42
CA THR A 95 3.64 -1.70 1.10
C THR A 95 3.00 -2.91 0.44
N GLU A 96 2.77 -4.01 1.17
CA GLU A 96 2.04 -5.18 0.68
C GLU A 96 0.61 -4.82 0.26
N GLY A 97 -0.07 -3.99 1.06
CA GLY A 97 -1.40 -3.48 0.71
C GLY A 97 -1.41 -2.69 -0.60
N VAL A 98 -0.43 -1.81 -0.79
CA VAL A 98 -0.32 -1.03 -2.05
C VAL A 98 0.00 -1.93 -3.23
N LEU A 99 0.93 -2.88 -3.08
CA LEU A 99 1.26 -3.83 -4.15
C LEU A 99 0.03 -4.64 -4.55
N ALA A 100 -0.71 -5.19 -3.60
CA ALA A 100 -1.94 -5.93 -3.86
C ALA A 100 -3.00 -5.07 -4.55
N TYR A 101 -3.19 -3.82 -4.09
CA TYR A 101 -4.18 -2.89 -4.66
C TYR A 101 -3.93 -2.57 -6.14
N PHE A 102 -2.67 -2.56 -6.57
CA PHE A 102 -2.24 -2.30 -7.95
C PHE A 102 -1.93 -3.57 -8.77
N ASP A 103 -2.26 -4.76 -8.27
CA ASP A 103 -1.92 -6.07 -8.89
C ASP A 103 -0.43 -6.24 -9.19
N ALA A 104 0.40 -5.71 -8.30
CA ALA A 104 1.83 -5.55 -8.47
C ALA A 104 2.67 -6.55 -7.67
N VAL A 105 2.02 -7.54 -7.03
CA VAL A 105 2.65 -8.56 -6.17
C VAL A 105 3.38 -9.65 -6.99
N GLY A 106 3.12 -9.76 -8.29
CA GLY A 106 3.72 -10.81 -9.12
C GLY A 106 3.29 -12.21 -8.67
N GLN A 107 4.24 -13.13 -8.49
CA GLN A 107 3.96 -14.48 -7.96
C GLN A 107 3.58 -14.45 -6.47
N GLY A 108 4.17 -13.51 -5.70
CA GLY A 108 3.85 -13.26 -4.30
C GLY A 108 4.20 -14.40 -3.33
N VAL A 109 4.28 -14.05 -2.05
CA VAL A 109 4.29 -15.04 -0.94
C VAL A 109 2.87 -15.22 -0.44
N CYS A 110 2.41 -16.47 -0.36
CA CYS A 110 1.14 -16.78 0.27
C CYS A 110 1.28 -16.63 1.80
N PRO A 111 0.46 -15.79 2.47
CA PRO A 111 0.36 -15.84 3.92
C PRO A 111 -0.02 -17.25 4.38
N ASN A 112 0.57 -17.70 5.49
CA ASN A 112 0.31 -19.01 6.09
C ASN A 112 -1.14 -19.17 6.58
N ASP A 113 -1.85 -18.06 6.75
CA ASP A 113 -3.26 -17.98 7.15
C ASP A 113 -4.20 -17.78 5.95
N ALA A 114 -3.68 -17.82 4.71
CA ALA A 114 -4.45 -17.73 3.48
C ALA A 114 -4.21 -18.93 2.55
N ALA A 115 -5.17 -19.23 1.67
CA ALA A 115 -5.07 -20.31 0.70
C ALA A 115 -4.34 -19.91 -0.60
N ALA A 116 -4.18 -18.60 -0.84
CA ALA A 116 -3.55 -18.04 -2.02
C ALA A 116 -2.87 -16.69 -1.69
N PRO A 117 -1.89 -16.25 -2.49
CA PRO A 117 -1.31 -14.92 -2.36
C PRO A 117 -2.37 -13.82 -2.48
N ILE A 118 -2.21 -12.77 -1.68
CA ILE A 118 -3.07 -11.58 -1.71
C ILE A 118 -2.59 -10.65 -2.83
N ALA A 119 -2.76 -11.10 -4.07
CA ALA A 119 -2.10 -10.48 -5.23
C ALA A 119 -2.96 -9.43 -5.96
N THR A 120 -4.23 -9.28 -5.61
CA THR A 120 -5.16 -8.36 -6.30
C THR A 120 -5.93 -7.46 -5.35
N ARG A 121 -6.44 -6.34 -5.89
CA ARG A 121 -7.31 -5.41 -5.17
C ARG A 121 -8.49 -6.12 -4.49
N GLU A 122 -9.12 -7.05 -5.20
CA GLU A 122 -10.27 -7.82 -4.71
C GLU A 122 -9.88 -8.81 -3.62
N ALA A 123 -8.73 -9.48 -3.78
CA ALA A 123 -8.19 -10.37 -2.75
C ALA A 123 -7.86 -9.59 -1.47
N LEU A 124 -7.23 -8.42 -1.59
CA LEU A 124 -6.94 -7.55 -0.45
C LEU A 124 -8.24 -7.13 0.25
N LYS A 125 -9.25 -6.69 -0.50
CA LYS A 125 -10.54 -6.29 0.06
C LYS A 125 -11.22 -7.41 0.85
N ALA A 126 -11.13 -8.65 0.37
CA ALA A 126 -11.73 -9.80 1.03
C ALA A 126 -10.93 -10.24 2.27
N TYR A 127 -9.60 -10.16 2.19
CA TYR A 127 -8.68 -10.65 3.22
C TYR A 127 -8.48 -9.65 4.36
N ASP A 128 -8.15 -8.40 4.01
CA ASP A 128 -7.84 -7.31 4.92
C ASP A 128 -8.59 -6.02 4.49
N PRO A 129 -9.91 -5.94 4.78
CA PRO A 129 -10.74 -4.83 4.34
C PRO A 129 -10.31 -3.48 4.93
N GLY A 130 -9.70 -3.48 6.12
CA GLY A 130 -9.21 -2.26 6.78
C GLY A 130 -8.01 -1.67 6.05
N LEU A 131 -7.03 -2.51 5.68
CA LEU A 131 -5.91 -2.09 4.84
C LEU A 131 -6.38 -1.68 3.44
N PHE A 132 -7.31 -2.42 2.83
CA PHE A 132 -7.92 -2.06 1.55
C PHE A 132 -8.51 -0.65 1.57
N GLU A 133 -9.34 -0.33 2.58
CA GLU A 133 -10.01 0.97 2.68
C GLU A 133 -8.99 2.12 2.85
N LEU A 134 -7.94 1.88 3.63
CA LEU A 134 -6.86 2.86 3.80
C LEU A 134 -6.17 3.15 2.47
N VAL A 135 -5.75 2.11 1.73
CA VAL A 135 -5.10 2.27 0.43
C VAL A 135 -6.04 2.95 -0.58
N GLU A 136 -7.30 2.52 -0.66
CA GLU A 136 -8.29 3.10 -1.57
C GLU A 136 -8.52 4.60 -1.31
N THR A 137 -8.62 4.98 -0.03
CA THR A 137 -8.80 6.38 0.38
C THR A 137 -7.57 7.20 0.04
N THR A 138 -6.37 6.71 0.36
CA THR A 138 -5.11 7.43 0.12
C THR A 138 -4.82 7.61 -1.36
N MET A 139 -5.13 6.62 -2.20
CA MET A 139 -4.93 6.73 -3.65
C MET A 139 -6.05 7.54 -4.36
N ALA A 140 -7.11 7.92 -3.63
CA ALA A 140 -8.22 8.77 -4.10
C ALA A 140 -8.83 8.30 -5.44
N TYR A 141 -8.89 6.99 -5.65
CA TYR A 141 -9.18 6.39 -6.95
C TYR A 141 -10.67 6.25 -7.27
N LYS A 142 -11.56 6.38 -6.28
CA LYS A 142 -13.00 6.20 -6.46
C LYS A 142 -13.55 7.16 -7.53
N GLY A 143 -14.25 6.60 -8.52
CA GLY A 143 -14.86 7.36 -9.63
C GLY A 143 -13.88 7.76 -10.75
N LYS A 144 -12.65 7.22 -10.75
CA LYS A 144 -11.71 7.35 -11.87
C LYS A 144 -11.85 6.17 -12.84
N VAL A 145 -11.41 6.38 -14.07
CA VAL A 145 -11.35 5.31 -15.09
C VAL A 145 -10.36 4.25 -14.64
N ASP A 146 -10.74 2.97 -14.79
CA ASP A 146 -9.86 1.92 -14.31
C ASP A 146 -8.58 1.78 -15.17
N TRP A 147 -7.41 1.65 -14.52
CA TRP A 147 -6.15 1.42 -15.24
C TRP A 147 -6.07 0.01 -15.81
N ARG A 148 -6.81 -0.94 -15.21
CA ARG A 148 -6.95 -2.28 -15.77
C ARG A 148 -7.70 -2.14 -17.08
N ARG A 149 -7.04 -2.50 -18.17
CA ARG A 149 -7.71 -2.59 -19.47
C ARG A 149 -8.77 -3.69 -19.36
N ALA A 150 -10.02 -3.35 -19.57
CA ALA A 150 -11.04 -4.36 -19.79
C ALA A 150 -10.64 -5.22 -21.01
N PRO A 151 -10.80 -6.54 -20.96
CA PRO A 151 -10.48 -7.41 -22.09
C PRO A 151 -11.19 -7.00 -23.38
#